data_AF-A0A1Y2BIV0-F1
#
_entry.id   AF-A0A1Y2BIV0-F1
#
_cell.length_a   1.000
_cell.length_b   1.000
_cell.length_c   1.000
_cell.angle_alpha   90.00
_cell.angle_beta   90.00
_cell.angle_gamma   90.00
#
_symmetry.space_group_name_H-M   'P 1'
#
loop_
_entity.id
_entity.type
_entity.pdbx_description
1 polymer ?
#
loop_
_entity_poly.entity_id
_entity_poly.type
_entity_poly.pdbx_seq_one_letter_code
_entity_poly.pdbx_strand_id
1 'polypeptide(L)'
;MVINSRGPTHNTTQQTPTIQTLTPTSQRVHFPACPTFHSIQSPTPLRPGTSFRVKILSNTPTDSTFLAIGVALRPYSAYYHVGWDFGSFAYHSDDGKLFDGTGQGGFAWGDPYTVGDVIGCGMLLNGDLYFTRNGERVGPVRTVEGVEVTGVVPAGWFEWRLHPTVSACQEWVVDVEFEEEGL
;
A
#
# COMPACT_ATOMS: atom_id res chain seq x y z
N MET A 1 -38.14 16.71 -34.05
CA MET A 1 -37.19 15.62 -33.72
C MET A 1 -35.79 16.16 -33.88
N VAL A 2 -35.16 16.63 -32.80
CA VAL A 2 -33.69 16.61 -32.67
C VAL A 2 -33.39 16.34 -31.19
N ILE A 3 -32.75 15.18 -31.05
CA ILE A 3 -32.15 14.50 -29.93
C ILE A 3 -31.53 15.38 -28.84
N ASN A 4 -32.01 15.17 -27.62
CA ASN A 4 -31.39 15.61 -26.38
C ASN A 4 -30.25 14.62 -26.07
N SER A 5 -29.02 14.89 -26.52
CA SER A 5 -27.87 14.04 -26.15
C SER A 5 -27.42 14.40 -24.74
N ARG A 6 -28.14 13.88 -23.75
CA ARG A 6 -27.59 13.70 -22.42
C ARG A 6 -26.45 12.68 -22.56
N GLY A 7 -25.22 13.16 -22.50
CA GLY A 7 -24.07 12.28 -22.27
C GLY A 7 -24.28 11.47 -20.98
N PRO A 8 -23.59 10.34 -20.81
CA PRO A 8 -23.74 9.54 -19.60
C PRO A 8 -23.40 10.41 -18.41
N THR A 9 -24.37 10.67 -17.54
CA THR A 9 -24.10 11.18 -16.20
C THR A 9 -23.32 10.08 -15.49
N HIS A 10 -22.00 10.22 -15.42
CA HIS A 10 -21.20 9.46 -14.48
C HIS A 10 -21.69 9.85 -13.08
N ASN A 11 -22.60 9.04 -12.54
CA ASN A 11 -22.79 8.96 -11.10
C ASN A 11 -21.49 8.40 -10.54
N THR A 12 -20.50 9.27 -10.31
CA THR A 12 -19.31 8.92 -9.54
C THR A 12 -19.73 8.86 -8.08
N THR A 13 -20.51 7.85 -7.72
CA THR A 13 -20.58 7.42 -6.34
C THR A 13 -19.14 7.13 -5.95
N GLN A 14 -18.59 7.85 -4.98
CA GLN A 14 -17.28 7.53 -4.40
C GLN A 14 -17.36 6.12 -3.84
N GLN A 15 -17.06 5.14 -4.68
CA GLN A 15 -16.97 3.76 -4.25
C GLN A 15 -15.69 3.70 -3.41
N THR A 16 -15.81 3.26 -2.17
CA THR A 16 -14.66 2.95 -1.32
C THR A 16 -14.07 1.61 -1.74
N PRO A 17 -12.78 1.35 -1.51
CA PRO A 17 -12.22 0.02 -1.71
C PRO A 17 -13.02 -1.04 -0.96
N THR A 18 -13.21 -2.20 -1.56
CA THR A 18 -13.84 -3.36 -0.91
C THR A 18 -12.80 -4.43 -0.60
N ILE A 19 -12.99 -5.12 0.53
CA ILE A 19 -12.08 -6.16 1.00
C ILE A 19 -12.87 -7.46 1.14
N GLN A 20 -12.38 -8.51 0.52
CA GLN A 20 -12.91 -9.87 0.63
C GLN A 20 -11.83 -10.77 1.26
N THR A 21 -12.11 -11.33 2.44
CA THR A 21 -11.25 -12.37 3.02
C THR A 21 -11.30 -13.63 2.16
N LEU A 22 -10.15 -14.10 1.69
CA LEU A 22 -10.01 -15.35 0.93
C LEU A 22 -9.63 -16.50 1.87
N THR A 23 -8.66 -16.24 2.74
CA THR A 23 -8.19 -17.15 3.81
C THR A 23 -7.90 -16.31 5.06
N PRO A 24 -7.60 -16.90 6.23
CA PRO A 24 -7.21 -16.13 7.43
C PRO A 24 -6.04 -15.17 7.21
N THR A 25 -5.17 -15.46 6.24
CA THR A 25 -3.96 -14.69 5.92
C THR A 25 -3.98 -14.04 4.54
N SER A 26 -5.07 -14.20 3.78
CA SER A 26 -5.18 -13.65 2.42
C SER A 26 -6.48 -12.88 2.24
N GLN A 27 -6.37 -11.68 1.65
CA GLN A 27 -7.48 -10.79 1.38
C GLN A 27 -7.40 -10.28 -0.06
N ARG A 28 -8.52 -10.28 -0.77
CA ARG A 28 -8.66 -9.59 -2.04
C ARG A 28 -9.17 -8.19 -1.82
N VAL A 29 -8.53 -7.23 -2.49
CA VAL A 29 -8.88 -5.81 -2.40
C VAL A 29 -9.23 -5.32 -3.80
N HIS A 30 -10.41 -4.72 -3.92
CA HIS A 30 -10.85 -4.04 -5.14
C HIS A 30 -10.82 -2.53 -4.91
N PHE A 31 -9.91 -1.86 -5.58
CA PHE A 31 -9.91 -0.41 -5.70
C PHE A 31 -10.77 -0.01 -6.91
N PRO A 32 -11.76 0.88 -6.74
CA PRO A 32 -12.64 1.26 -7.83
C PRO A 32 -11.96 2.24 -8.79
N ALA A 33 -12.48 2.31 -10.02
CA ALA A 33 -12.12 3.32 -11.00
C ALA A 33 -12.49 4.73 -10.50
N CYS A 34 -11.57 5.36 -9.76
CA CYS A 34 -11.74 6.70 -9.23
C CYS A 34 -10.45 7.50 -9.43
N PRO A 35 -10.53 8.77 -9.88
CA PRO A 35 -9.36 9.64 -10.02
C PRO A 35 -8.81 10.15 -8.66
N THR A 36 -9.43 9.75 -7.54
CA THR A 36 -8.92 10.04 -6.20
C THR A 36 -8.16 8.85 -5.64
N PHE A 37 -7.12 9.13 -4.86
CA PHE A 37 -6.41 8.09 -4.12
C PHE A 37 -7.29 7.49 -3.05
N HIS A 38 -7.18 6.18 -2.89
CA HIS A 38 -7.72 5.46 -1.75
C HIS A 38 -6.65 4.60 -1.12
N SER A 39 -6.58 4.58 0.21
CA SER A 39 -5.71 3.67 0.97
C SER A 39 -6.51 2.76 1.87
N ILE A 40 -6.07 1.51 1.98
CA ILE A 40 -6.51 0.58 3.02
C ILE A 40 -5.33 0.28 3.95
N GLN A 41 -5.62 0.13 5.24
CA GLN A 41 -4.63 -0.26 6.24
C GLN A 41 -5.06 -1.54 6.94
N SER A 42 -4.13 -2.47 7.08
CA SER A 42 -4.29 -3.64 7.94
C SER A 42 -4.57 -3.20 9.40
N PRO A 43 -5.49 -3.87 10.11
CA PRO A 43 -5.68 -3.64 11.55
C PRO A 43 -4.49 -4.14 12.38
N THR A 44 -3.73 -5.10 11.86
CA THR A 44 -2.56 -5.70 12.53
C THR A 44 -1.28 -5.02 12.03
N PRO A 45 -0.37 -4.61 12.93
CA PRO A 45 0.90 -4.00 12.53
C PRO A 45 1.86 -5.04 11.93
N LEU A 46 2.81 -4.55 11.12
CA LEU A 46 3.95 -5.33 10.68
C LEU A 46 4.96 -5.42 11.83
N ARG A 47 5.41 -6.63 12.14
CA ARG A 47 6.37 -6.87 13.22
C ARG A 47 7.79 -7.05 12.67
N PRO A 48 8.83 -6.78 13.46
CA PRO A 48 10.19 -7.13 13.09
C PRO A 48 10.32 -8.61 12.76
N GLY A 49 10.98 -8.91 11.65
CA GLY A 49 11.17 -10.27 11.15
C GLY A 49 10.01 -10.82 10.33
N THR A 50 8.93 -10.06 10.11
CA THR A 50 7.80 -10.49 9.28
C THR A 50 7.65 -9.66 8.02
N SER A 51 6.92 -10.21 7.05
CA SER A 51 6.61 -9.55 5.78
C SER A 51 5.17 -9.80 5.33
N PHE A 52 4.72 -9.02 4.36
CA PHE A 52 3.50 -9.27 3.61
C PHE A 52 3.77 -9.07 2.11
N ARG A 53 2.94 -9.70 1.28
CA ARG A 53 3.07 -9.68 -0.18
C ARG A 53 1.76 -9.23 -0.81
N VAL A 54 1.87 -8.54 -1.94
CA VAL A 54 0.74 -8.05 -2.71
C VAL A 54 0.92 -8.53 -4.14
N LYS A 55 0.02 -9.42 -4.57
CA LYS A 55 -0.05 -9.90 -5.95
C LYS A 55 -0.99 -9.02 -6.74
N ILE A 56 -0.50 -8.49 -7.86
CA ILE A 56 -1.27 -7.58 -8.71
C ILE A 56 -2.01 -8.40 -9.76
N LEU A 57 -3.34 -8.45 -9.66
CA LEU A 57 -4.18 -9.31 -10.51
C LEU A 57 -4.61 -8.61 -11.80
N SER A 58 -5.05 -7.36 -11.69
CA SER A 58 -5.54 -6.58 -12.82
C SER A 58 -5.59 -5.09 -12.49
N ASN A 59 -5.58 -4.27 -13.53
CA ASN A 59 -5.92 -2.85 -13.49
C ASN A 59 -6.58 -2.44 -14.80
N THR A 60 -7.08 -1.21 -14.84
CA THR A 60 -7.43 -0.52 -16.09
C THR A 60 -6.39 0.58 -16.33
N PRO A 61 -5.41 0.37 -17.23
CA PRO A 61 -4.32 1.33 -17.43
C PRO A 61 -4.80 2.68 -17.96
N THR A 62 -4.32 3.74 -17.33
CA THR A 62 -4.46 5.15 -17.71
C THR A 62 -3.16 5.86 -17.30
N ASP A 63 -2.98 7.11 -17.73
CA ASP A 63 -1.85 7.94 -17.30
C ASP A 63 -1.85 8.26 -15.78
N SER A 64 -2.91 7.89 -15.07
CA SER A 64 -3.11 8.11 -13.63
C SER A 64 -3.29 6.83 -12.83
N THR A 65 -3.03 5.67 -13.43
CA THR A 65 -3.20 4.36 -12.80
C THR A 65 -1.98 4.06 -11.95
N PHE A 66 -2.08 4.35 -10.65
CA PHE A 66 -0.97 4.28 -9.69
C PHE A 66 -1.29 3.35 -8.52
N LEU A 67 -0.31 2.58 -8.06
CA LEU A 67 -0.41 1.67 -6.92
C LEU A 67 0.85 1.80 -6.06
N ALA A 68 0.67 2.00 -4.75
CA ALA A 68 1.76 2.06 -3.79
C ALA A 68 1.54 1.06 -2.67
N ILE A 69 2.61 0.35 -2.33
CA ILE A 69 2.62 -0.75 -1.37
C ILE A 69 3.69 -0.48 -0.32
N GLY A 70 3.30 -0.56 0.94
CA GLY A 70 4.24 -0.37 2.04
C GLY A 70 3.56 -0.33 3.40
N VAL A 71 4.02 0.55 4.28
CA VAL A 71 3.53 0.66 5.64
C VAL A 71 3.26 2.10 6.03
N ALA A 72 2.34 2.31 6.96
CA ALA A 72 2.07 3.62 7.55
C ALA A 72 1.66 3.53 9.01
N LEU A 73 1.91 4.60 9.76
CA LEU A 73 1.30 4.79 11.07
C LEU A 73 -0.22 4.75 10.98
N ARG A 74 -0.88 4.32 12.05
CA ARG A 74 -2.34 4.36 12.16
C ARG A 74 -2.76 5.45 13.14
N PRO A 75 -3.76 6.30 12.81
CA PRO A 75 -4.47 6.34 11.52
C PRO A 75 -3.64 7.02 10.41
N TYR A 76 -3.74 6.51 9.18
CA TYR A 76 -3.31 7.22 7.97
C TYR A 76 -4.53 7.68 7.17
N SER A 77 -4.40 8.77 6.42
CA SER A 77 -5.50 9.31 5.62
C SER A 77 -5.91 8.33 4.52
N ALA A 78 -7.20 7.96 4.50
CA ALA A 78 -7.78 7.09 3.49
C ALA A 78 -7.71 7.64 2.06
N TYR A 79 -7.37 8.92 1.89
CA TYR A 79 -7.37 9.64 0.61
C TYR A 79 -5.98 10.06 0.14
N TYR A 80 -4.93 9.54 0.76
CA TYR A 80 -3.53 9.84 0.42
C TYR A 80 -2.82 8.58 -0.05
N HIS A 81 -1.87 8.74 -0.98
CA HIS A 81 -0.99 7.65 -1.35
C HIS A 81 -0.03 7.37 -0.18
N VAL A 82 0.19 6.09 0.15
CA VAL A 82 1.16 5.72 1.18
C VAL A 82 2.57 6.16 0.77
N GLY A 83 3.36 6.66 1.71
CA GLY A 83 4.68 7.26 1.46
C GLY A 83 4.65 8.77 1.22
N TRP A 84 3.49 9.40 0.99
CA TRP A 84 3.43 10.85 0.75
C TRP A 84 3.34 11.71 2.01
N ASP A 85 2.85 11.15 3.11
CA ASP A 85 2.67 11.87 4.38
C ASP A 85 3.45 11.20 5.52
N PHE A 86 3.73 11.96 6.57
CA PHE A 86 4.61 11.57 7.66
C PHE A 86 4.26 10.20 8.26
N GLY A 87 5.29 9.44 8.63
CA GLY A 87 5.14 8.13 9.25
C GLY A 87 4.68 7.05 8.27
N SER A 88 4.94 7.22 6.97
CA SER A 88 4.63 6.21 5.96
C SER A 88 5.79 5.96 5.00
N PHE A 89 5.90 4.74 4.53
CA PHE A 89 6.96 4.29 3.63
C PHE A 89 6.36 3.38 2.57
N ALA A 90 6.60 3.65 1.29
CA ALA A 90 6.03 2.83 0.22
C ALA A 90 6.85 2.85 -1.06
N TYR A 91 6.82 1.72 -1.75
CA TYR A 91 7.31 1.55 -3.11
C TYR A 91 6.15 1.84 -4.08
N HIS A 92 6.39 2.67 -5.10
CA HIS A 92 5.37 3.16 -6.03
C HIS A 92 5.51 2.51 -7.41
N SER A 93 4.38 2.15 -8.02
CA SER A 93 4.33 1.32 -9.24
C SER A 93 4.77 2.03 -10.50
N ASP A 94 4.54 3.34 -10.57
CA ASP A 94 4.69 4.17 -11.77
C ASP A 94 6.14 4.54 -12.06
N ASP A 95 6.91 4.87 -11.03
CA ASP A 95 8.29 5.34 -11.17
C ASP A 95 9.33 4.44 -10.51
N GLY A 96 8.90 3.41 -9.78
CA GLY A 96 9.80 2.51 -9.08
C GLY A 96 10.54 3.17 -7.90
N LYS A 97 10.04 4.30 -7.40
CA LYS A 97 10.67 4.99 -6.27
C LYS A 97 10.11 4.55 -4.94
N LEU A 98 10.93 4.74 -3.91
CA LEU A 98 10.50 4.68 -2.52
C LEU A 98 10.11 6.09 -2.06
N PHE A 99 8.98 6.21 -1.37
CA PHE A 99 8.53 7.43 -0.71
C PHE A 99 8.48 7.16 0.81
N ASP A 100 8.91 8.12 1.63
CA ASP A 100 9.16 7.94 3.09
C ASP A 100 8.43 8.98 3.97
N GLY A 101 7.40 9.63 3.42
CA GLY A 101 6.56 10.58 4.13
C GLY A 101 7.06 12.01 4.11
N THR A 102 8.11 12.34 3.35
CA THR A 102 8.61 13.72 3.22
C THR A 102 8.01 14.49 2.03
N GLY A 103 6.97 13.97 1.38
CA GLY A 103 6.28 14.61 0.26
C GLY A 103 6.62 14.03 -1.11
N GLN A 104 6.47 14.86 -2.16
CA GLN A 104 6.58 14.45 -3.56
C GLN A 104 8.05 14.46 -4.06
N GLY A 105 8.50 13.38 -4.70
CA GLY A 105 9.81 13.29 -5.33
C GLY A 105 10.41 11.89 -5.32
N GLY A 106 10.20 11.16 -4.21
CA GLY A 106 10.68 9.80 -4.00
C GLY A 106 12.20 9.64 -4.08
N PHE A 107 12.69 8.46 -3.71
CA PHE A 107 14.10 8.06 -3.84
C PHE A 107 14.19 6.95 -4.88
N ALA A 108 15.20 7.00 -5.75
CA ALA A 108 15.49 5.90 -6.65
C ALA A 108 15.66 4.60 -5.83
N TRP A 109 14.92 3.56 -6.20
CA TRP A 109 14.84 2.34 -5.40
C TRP A 109 14.87 1.07 -6.24
N GLY A 110 13.90 0.92 -7.13
CA GLY A 110 13.81 -0.19 -8.06
C GLY A 110 13.17 0.27 -9.36
N ASP A 111 12.71 -0.69 -10.15
CA ASP A 111 12.00 -0.43 -11.40
C ASP A 111 10.49 -0.28 -11.18
N PRO A 112 9.75 0.38 -12.07
CA PRO A 112 8.29 0.33 -12.09
C PRO A 112 7.75 -1.11 -12.13
N TYR A 113 6.58 -1.34 -11.54
CA TYR A 113 5.94 -2.67 -11.46
C TYR A 113 4.46 -2.61 -11.83
N THR A 114 3.89 -3.75 -12.23
CA THR A 114 2.52 -3.78 -12.77
C THR A 114 1.84 -5.15 -12.61
N VAL A 115 0.70 -5.33 -13.26
CA VAL A 115 -0.08 -6.58 -13.32
C VAL A 115 0.83 -7.78 -13.60
N GLY A 116 0.67 -8.82 -12.78
CA GLY A 116 1.50 -10.02 -12.81
C GLY A 116 2.66 -10.02 -11.82
N ASP A 117 3.13 -8.85 -11.37
CA ASP A 117 4.16 -8.76 -10.33
C ASP A 117 3.59 -9.09 -8.94
N VAL A 118 4.49 -9.59 -8.08
CA VAL A 118 4.28 -9.74 -6.63
C VAL A 118 5.24 -8.81 -5.91
N ILE A 119 4.70 -7.85 -5.16
CA ILE A 119 5.50 -6.90 -4.38
C ILE A 119 5.44 -7.27 -2.91
N GLY A 120 6.60 -7.50 -2.30
CA GLY A 120 6.71 -7.74 -0.86
C GLY A 120 7.22 -6.52 -0.12
N CYS A 121 6.73 -6.32 1.10
CA CYS A 121 7.25 -5.35 2.05
C CYS A 121 7.44 -6.06 3.39
N GLY A 122 8.65 -5.98 3.94
CA GLY A 122 9.01 -6.64 5.19
C GLY A 122 9.82 -5.74 6.10
N MET A 123 9.87 -6.15 7.36
CA MET A 123 10.62 -5.47 8.40
C MET A 123 11.73 -6.40 8.91
N LEU A 124 12.96 -5.92 8.92
CA LEU A 124 14.08 -6.61 9.54
C LEU A 124 13.95 -6.59 11.07
N LEU A 125 14.70 -7.45 11.75
CA LEU A 125 14.69 -7.52 13.22
C LEU A 125 15.09 -6.21 13.90
N ASN A 126 15.86 -5.36 13.23
CA ASN A 126 16.25 -4.03 13.71
C ASN A 126 15.20 -2.94 13.42
N GLY A 127 14.07 -3.28 12.80
CA GLY A 127 13.00 -2.33 12.44
C GLY A 127 13.13 -1.70 11.06
N ASP A 128 14.24 -1.93 10.34
CA ASP A 128 14.42 -1.40 8.99
C ASP A 128 13.51 -2.10 7.99
N LEU A 129 13.06 -1.36 6.98
CA LEU A 129 12.18 -1.88 5.94
C LEU A 129 12.97 -2.38 4.74
N TYR A 130 12.46 -3.42 4.09
CA TYR A 130 12.93 -3.87 2.79
C TYR A 130 11.75 -4.15 1.88
N PHE A 131 12.01 -4.10 0.57
CA PHE A 131 11.03 -4.39 -0.46
C PHE A 131 11.53 -5.49 -1.38
N THR A 132 10.61 -6.25 -1.95
CA THR A 132 10.90 -7.27 -2.95
C THR A 132 9.97 -7.14 -4.15
N ARG A 133 10.44 -7.57 -5.31
CA ARG A 133 9.64 -7.80 -6.51
C ARG A 133 9.88 -9.23 -6.96
N ASN A 134 8.80 -10.00 -7.09
CA ASN A 134 8.84 -11.40 -7.50
C ASN A 134 9.79 -12.27 -6.65
N GLY A 135 9.89 -11.95 -5.35
CA GLY A 135 10.76 -12.64 -4.40
C GLY A 135 12.20 -12.14 -4.36
N GLU A 136 12.61 -11.28 -5.28
CA GLU A 136 13.95 -10.69 -5.31
C GLU A 136 13.96 -9.31 -4.66
N ARG A 137 15.03 -9.00 -3.92
CA ARG A 137 15.14 -7.74 -3.18
C ARG A 137 15.35 -6.55 -4.13
N VAL A 138 14.61 -5.46 -3.90
CA VAL A 138 14.74 -4.21 -4.64
C VAL A 138 15.24 -3.09 -3.73
N GLY A 139 16.19 -2.31 -4.25
CA GLY A 139 16.82 -1.20 -3.52
C GLY A 139 17.57 -1.61 -2.26
N PRO A 140 18.11 -0.62 -1.52
CA PRO A 140 18.76 -0.84 -0.23
C PRO A 140 17.75 -1.16 0.89
N VAL A 141 18.16 -1.13 2.16
CA VAL A 141 17.20 -1.14 3.29
C VAL A 141 16.77 0.29 3.53
N ARG A 142 15.54 0.51 3.99
CA ARG A 142 15.12 1.82 4.46
C ARG A 142 15.10 1.84 5.98
N THR A 143 16.01 2.61 6.55
CA THR A 143 16.01 2.89 7.98
C THR A 143 14.81 3.75 8.34
N VAL A 144 14.11 3.34 9.39
CA VAL A 144 12.98 4.07 9.94
C VAL A 144 13.48 4.97 11.06
N GLU A 145 14.02 6.13 10.69
CA GLU A 145 14.49 7.15 11.64
C GLU A 145 13.41 8.21 11.88
N GLY A 146 13.36 8.76 13.10
CA GLY A 146 12.47 9.89 13.44
C GLY A 146 10.97 9.55 13.49
N VAL A 147 10.59 8.30 13.25
CA VAL A 147 9.24 7.77 13.44
C VAL A 147 9.24 6.92 14.71
N GLU A 148 8.41 7.26 15.69
CA GLU A 148 8.19 6.41 16.87
C GLU A 148 7.45 5.13 16.44
N VAL A 149 8.22 4.16 15.95
CA VAL A 149 7.71 2.85 15.49
C VAL A 149 7.25 1.97 16.64
N THR A 150 7.72 2.22 17.85
CA THR A 150 7.26 1.57 19.07
C THR A 150 6.42 2.55 19.90
N GLY A 151 5.14 2.27 20.07
CA GLY A 151 4.28 2.99 20.99
C GLY A 151 4.34 2.43 22.40
N VAL A 152 4.46 3.31 23.40
CA VAL A 152 4.09 2.95 24.78
C VAL A 152 2.57 3.06 24.91
N VAL A 153 1.87 1.93 24.92
CA VAL A 153 0.46 1.91 25.38
C VAL A 153 0.43 1.87 26.91
N PRO A 154 -0.59 2.44 27.59
CA PRO A 154 -0.71 2.45 29.06
C PRO A 154 -0.94 1.04 29.65
N ALA A 155 0.06 0.15 29.55
CA ALA A 155 0.14 -1.16 30.22
C ALA A 155 1.49 -1.88 29.98
N GLY A 156 2.59 -1.16 29.65
CA GLY A 156 3.93 -1.79 29.55
C GLY A 156 4.15 -2.70 28.34
N TRP A 157 3.26 -2.68 27.36
CA TRP A 157 3.45 -3.36 26.08
C TRP A 157 4.00 -2.38 25.05
N PHE A 158 5.08 -2.75 24.37
CA PHE A 158 5.54 -2.04 23.18
C PHE A 158 4.72 -2.56 21.99
N GLU A 159 3.95 -1.67 21.36
CA GLU A 159 3.23 -2.00 20.12
C GLU A 159 3.94 -1.38 18.92
N TRP A 160 4.19 -2.19 17.90
CA TRP A 160 4.69 -1.69 16.62
C TRP A 160 3.57 -0.94 15.90
N ARG A 161 3.86 0.27 15.42
CA ARG A 161 2.83 1.19 14.90
C ARG A 161 2.74 1.26 13.38
N LEU A 162 3.58 0.53 12.66
CA LEU A 162 3.57 0.51 11.19
C LEU A 162 2.67 -0.60 10.68
N HIS A 163 1.58 -0.24 10.01
CA HIS A 163 0.61 -1.18 9.47
C HIS A 163 0.82 -1.38 7.97
N PRO A 164 0.76 -2.62 7.46
CA PRO A 164 0.65 -2.89 6.04
C PRO A 164 -0.45 -2.03 5.41
N THR A 165 -0.07 -1.28 4.39
CA THR A 165 -0.89 -0.26 3.76
C THR A 165 -0.74 -0.39 2.25
N VAL A 166 -1.87 -0.46 1.56
CA VAL A 166 -1.93 -0.45 0.09
C VAL A 166 -2.82 0.71 -0.31
N SER A 167 -2.35 1.49 -1.28
CA SER A 167 -3.12 2.62 -1.79
C SER A 167 -3.04 2.68 -3.30
N ALA A 168 -4.10 3.18 -3.93
CA ALA A 168 -4.22 3.18 -5.37
C ALA A 168 -5.02 4.39 -5.88
N CYS A 169 -4.74 4.76 -7.12
CA CYS A 169 -5.56 5.62 -7.96
C CYS A 169 -6.01 4.81 -9.19
N GLN A 170 -7.25 5.02 -9.62
CA GLN A 170 -7.93 4.21 -10.63
C GLN A 170 -8.19 2.76 -10.17
N GLU A 171 -8.67 1.95 -11.11
CA GLU A 171 -9.08 0.57 -10.82
C GLU A 171 -7.88 -0.35 -10.66
N TRP A 172 -7.86 -1.07 -9.54
CA TRP A 172 -6.90 -2.13 -9.24
C TRP A 172 -7.56 -3.28 -8.52
N VAL A 173 -7.14 -4.49 -8.84
CA VAL A 173 -7.47 -5.68 -8.05
C VAL A 173 -6.18 -6.33 -7.60
N VAL A 174 -6.03 -6.50 -6.29
CA VAL A 174 -4.84 -7.10 -5.69
C VAL A 174 -5.23 -8.14 -4.65
N ASP A 175 -4.40 -9.18 -4.51
CA ASP A 175 -4.45 -10.10 -3.38
C ASP A 175 -3.32 -9.71 -2.41
N VAL A 176 -3.67 -9.47 -1.15
CA VAL A 176 -2.73 -9.21 -0.06
C VAL A 176 -2.59 -10.48 0.75
N GLU A 177 -1.37 -10.97 0.89
CA GLU A 177 -1.00 -12.16 1.63
C GLU A 177 -0.09 -11.78 2.80
N PHE A 178 -0.56 -12.00 4.02
CA PHE A 178 0.22 -11.83 5.24
C PHE A 178 0.95 -13.14 5.56
N GLU A 179 2.18 -13.05 6.04
CA GLU A 179 2.83 -14.22 6.63
C GLU A 179 2.07 -14.66 7.88
N GLU A 180 1.86 -15.97 8.03
CA GLU A 180 1.37 -16.53 9.29
C GLU A 180 2.42 -16.24 10.37
N GLU A 181 2.00 -15.62 11.48
CA GLU A 181 2.83 -15.59 12.68
C GLU A 181 3.03 -17.05 13.11
N GLY A 182 4.25 -17.57 12.89
CA GLY A 182 4.59 -18.95 13.22
C GLY A 182 4.48 -19.21 14.72
N LEU A 183 3.93 -20.40 15.02
CA LEU A 183 3.96 -21.12 16.30
C LEU A 183 5.35 -21.16 16.96
#